data_AF-A0A3P5ZZL2-F1
#
_entry.id   AF-A0A3P5ZZL2-F1
#
_cell.length_a   1.000
_cell.length_b   1.000
_cell.length_c   1.000
_cell.angle_alpha   90.00
_cell.angle_beta   90.00
_cell.angle_gamma   90.00
#
_symmetry.space_group_name_H-M   'P 1'
#
loop_
_entity.id
_entity.type
_entity.pdbx_description
1 polymer ?
#
loop_
_entity_poly.entity_id
_entity_poly.type
_entity_poly.pdbx_seq_one_letter_code
_entity_poly.pdbx_strand_id
1 'polypeptide(L)'
;MASAIFPSLRLRPTFSSATSPSSSGDFKPRPAVILPGLGNNSGDYKKLEVTLGEYGVPSVVAAVSRLDWFRNAAGLVDPAYWRGTLRPRPVLDWYLKRIDDAVREANELSQGKGLSLIGHSAGGWLARVYMEEYGNADISLLLTLGTPHLPPPRGLSGVIDQTRGLLYYVEENCAKAVYTPELRYVCIAGR
;
A
#
# COMPACT_ATOMS: atom_id res chain seq x y z
N MET A 1 7.06 55.90 6.53
CA MET A 1 7.10 54.61 5.80
C MET A 1 6.56 53.55 6.75
N ALA A 2 5.26 53.28 6.69
CA ALA A 2 4.57 52.37 7.61
C ALA A 2 4.52 50.97 6.99
N SER A 3 5.06 49.97 7.68
CA SER A 3 4.96 48.55 7.30
C SER A 3 3.66 47.97 7.85
N ALA A 4 2.78 47.55 6.95
CA ALA A 4 1.56 46.82 7.27
C ALA A 4 1.88 45.34 7.54
N ILE A 5 1.40 44.83 8.66
CA ILE A 5 1.42 43.41 9.04
C ILE A 5 0.13 42.78 8.50
N PHE A 6 0.23 41.82 7.58
CA PHE A 6 -0.92 41.04 7.12
C PHE A 6 -1.09 39.79 7.99
N PRO A 7 -2.23 39.59 8.67
CA PRO A 7 -2.51 38.32 9.33
C PRO A 7 -2.94 37.28 8.28
N SER A 8 -2.31 36.10 8.35
CA SER A 8 -2.62 34.95 7.50
C SER A 8 -3.98 34.37 7.89
N LEU A 9 -5.00 34.56 7.04
CA LEU A 9 -6.33 34.00 7.21
C LEU A 9 -6.31 32.49 6.96
N ARG A 10 -6.37 31.69 8.03
CA ARG A 10 -6.66 30.25 7.93
C ARG A 10 -8.16 30.07 7.63
N LEU A 11 -8.49 29.76 6.38
CA LEU A 11 -9.82 29.28 5.99
C LEU A 11 -10.04 27.88 6.60
N ARG A 12 -10.95 27.78 7.57
CA ARG A 12 -11.54 26.49 7.97
C ARG A 12 -12.69 26.18 7.01
N PRO A 13 -12.80 24.95 6.47
CA PRO A 13 -13.98 24.57 5.71
C PRO A 13 -15.15 24.36 6.68
N THR A 14 -16.21 25.15 6.53
CA THR A 14 -17.52 24.91 7.14
C THR A 14 -18.30 23.94 6.26
N PHE A 15 -18.50 22.71 6.74
CA PHE A 15 -19.45 21.77 6.14
C PHE A 15 -20.80 21.93 6.84
N SER A 16 -21.83 22.29 6.08
CA SER A 16 -23.22 22.34 6.55
C SER A 16 -23.73 20.93 6.83
N SER A 17 -24.15 20.69 8.08
CA SER A 17 -24.78 19.44 8.50
C SER A 17 -26.23 19.36 7.98
N ALA A 18 -26.46 18.49 7.00
CA ALA A 18 -27.79 17.95 6.75
C ALA A 18 -27.95 16.69 7.61
N THR A 19 -28.64 16.84 8.74
CA THR A 19 -28.83 15.77 9.73
C THR A 19 -29.99 14.87 9.33
N SER A 20 -29.71 13.59 9.09
CA SER A 20 -30.69 12.51 9.28
C SER A 20 -30.15 11.62 10.40
N PRO A 21 -30.95 11.25 11.41
CA PRO A 21 -30.46 10.47 12.55
C PRO A 21 -30.37 8.99 12.13
N SER A 22 -29.24 8.59 11.54
CA SER A 22 -28.90 7.17 11.44
C SER A 22 -28.35 6.72 12.79
N SER A 23 -28.95 5.68 13.36
CA SER A 23 -28.54 4.98 14.58
C SER A 23 -27.03 5.01 14.80
N SER A 24 -26.61 5.60 15.93
CA SER A 24 -25.23 5.58 16.44
C SER A 24 -24.85 4.16 16.86
N GLY A 25 -24.66 3.28 15.87
CA GLY A 25 -23.86 2.09 16.04
C GLY A 25 -22.40 2.51 16.15
N ASP A 26 -21.68 1.93 17.10
CA ASP A 26 -20.25 2.13 17.31
C ASP A 26 -19.50 1.62 16.06
N PHE A 27 -19.37 2.48 15.04
CA PHE A 27 -18.70 2.19 13.78
C PHE A 27 -17.20 2.12 14.05
N LYS A 28 -16.74 0.95 14.54
CA LYS A 28 -15.31 0.65 14.64
C LYS A 28 -14.72 0.58 13.23
N PRO A 29 -13.72 1.41 12.91
CA PRO A 29 -13.04 1.33 11.62
C PRO A 29 -12.40 -0.06 11.43
N ARG A 30 -12.37 -0.51 10.17
CA ARG A 30 -11.70 -1.76 9.82
C ARG A 30 -10.18 -1.61 10.04
N PRO A 31 -9.47 -2.64 10.53
CA PRO A 31 -8.03 -2.56 10.70
C PRO A 31 -7.30 -2.32 9.37
N ALA A 32 -6.14 -1.66 9.44
CA ALA A 32 -5.29 -1.37 8.30
C ALA A 32 -3.94 -2.12 8.38
N VAL A 33 -3.57 -2.82 7.32
CA VAL A 33 -2.25 -3.44 7.17
C VAL A 33 -1.39 -2.51 6.32
N ILE A 34 -0.29 -2.00 6.88
CA ILE A 34 0.64 -1.09 6.19
C ILE A 34 1.77 -1.90 5.56
N LEU A 35 1.97 -1.70 4.25
CA LEU A 35 2.93 -2.46 3.44
C LEU A 35 4.08 -1.54 2.99
N PRO A 36 5.29 -1.72 3.56
CA PRO A 36 6.44 -0.89 3.26
C PRO A 36 6.93 -0.91 1.81
N GLY A 37 7.34 0.26 1.30
CA GLY A 37 8.03 0.40 0.03
C GLY A 37 9.48 -0.11 0.04
N LEU A 38 10.04 -0.33 -1.16
CA LEU A 38 11.42 -0.79 -1.37
C LEU A 38 12.42 0.10 -0.62
N GLY A 39 13.29 -0.51 0.18
CA GLY A 39 14.33 0.18 0.95
C GLY A 39 13.88 0.75 2.30
N ASN A 40 12.58 0.72 2.62
CA ASN A 40 12.06 1.11 3.93
C ASN A 40 12.11 -0.04 4.95
N ASN A 41 11.98 0.28 6.25
CA ASN A 41 11.63 -0.69 7.28
C ASN A 41 10.29 -0.34 7.96
N SER A 42 9.78 -1.22 8.81
CA SER A 42 8.53 -1.00 9.54
C SER A 42 8.55 0.26 10.41
N GLY A 43 9.71 0.61 10.98
CA GLY A 43 9.87 1.79 11.83
C GLY A 43 9.61 3.11 11.10
N ASP A 44 9.86 3.16 9.78
CA ASP A 44 9.59 4.34 8.95
C ASP A 44 8.08 4.72 8.92
N TYR A 45 7.20 3.77 9.25
CA TYR A 45 5.74 3.95 9.23
C TYR A 45 5.14 4.24 10.60
N LYS A 46 5.96 4.39 11.65
CA LYS A 46 5.47 4.59 13.02
C LYS A 46 4.55 5.79 13.15
N LYS A 47 4.86 6.89 12.46
CA LYS A 47 4.02 8.10 12.48
C LYS A 47 2.65 7.83 11.84
N LEU A 48 2.61 7.06 10.75
CA LEU A 48 1.36 6.68 10.10
C LEU A 48 0.51 5.79 11.01
N GLU A 49 1.12 4.78 11.64
CA GLU A 49 0.45 3.91 12.62
C GLU A 49 -0.15 4.72 13.78
N VAL A 50 0.62 5.65 14.37
CA VAL A 50 0.14 6.53 15.45
C VAL A 50 -1.03 7.39 14.99
N THR A 51 -0.90 8.05 13.84
CA THR A 51 -1.97 8.90 13.30
C THR A 51 -3.24 8.09 13.00
N LEU A 52 -3.12 6.89 12.42
CA LEU A 52 -4.28 6.00 12.21
C LEU A 52 -4.96 5.65 13.55
N GLY A 53 -4.17 5.34 14.57
CA GLY A 53 -4.66 5.10 15.93
C GLY A 53 -5.40 6.29 16.54
N GLU A 54 -4.92 7.52 16.32
CA GLU A 54 -5.61 8.76 16.75
C GLU A 54 -6.97 8.94 16.06
N TYR A 55 -7.12 8.43 14.83
CA TYR A 55 -8.40 8.36 14.12
C TYR A 55 -9.22 7.09 14.42
N GLY A 56 -8.80 6.28 15.39
CA GLY A 56 -9.49 5.06 15.80
C GLY A 56 -9.36 3.89 14.82
N VAL A 57 -8.40 3.92 13.89
CA VAL A 57 -8.11 2.85 12.95
C VAL A 57 -7.00 1.98 13.52
N PRO A 58 -7.28 0.74 13.99
CA PRO A 58 -6.23 -0.19 14.38
C PRO A 58 -5.35 -0.48 13.17
N SER A 59 -4.04 -0.59 13.35
CA SER A 59 -3.15 -0.89 12.24
C SER A 59 -2.00 -1.79 12.63
N VAL A 60 -1.58 -2.62 11.67
CA VAL A 60 -0.42 -3.51 11.75
C VAL A 60 0.52 -3.15 10.61
N VAL A 61 1.80 -2.96 10.90
CA VAL A 61 2.82 -2.73 9.86
C VAL A 61 3.49 -4.05 9.53
N ALA A 62 3.54 -4.43 8.25
CA ALA A 62 4.28 -5.61 7.83
C ALA A 62 5.74 -5.50 8.32
N ALA A 63 6.19 -6.51 9.06
CA ALA A 63 7.53 -6.55 9.62
C ALA A 63 8.54 -6.63 8.47
N VAL A 64 9.28 -5.58 8.18
CA VAL A 64 10.27 -5.51 7.10
C VAL A 64 11.47 -4.75 7.64
N SER A 65 12.66 -5.30 7.46
CA SER A 65 13.93 -4.63 7.76
C SER A 65 14.57 -4.11 6.47
N ARG A 66 15.43 -3.09 6.59
CA ARG A 66 16.21 -2.60 5.44
C ARG A 66 17.09 -3.70 4.85
N LEU A 67 17.61 -4.59 5.71
CA LEU A 67 18.42 -5.73 5.32
C LEU A 67 17.63 -6.75 4.52
N ASP A 68 16.32 -6.85 4.73
CA ASP A 68 15.50 -7.82 4.01
C ASP A 68 15.50 -7.54 2.50
N TRP A 69 15.61 -6.27 2.11
CA TRP A 69 15.69 -5.87 0.70
C TRP A 69 16.96 -6.34 -0.01
N PHE A 70 18.04 -6.65 0.72
CA PHE A 70 19.21 -7.26 0.10
C PHE A 70 18.93 -8.65 -0.46
N ARG A 71 17.85 -9.32 -0.04
CA ARG A 71 17.40 -10.57 -0.67
C ARG A 71 16.98 -10.36 -2.13
N ASN A 72 16.57 -9.15 -2.50
CA ASN A 72 16.31 -8.81 -3.90
C ASN A 72 17.62 -8.70 -4.71
N ALA A 73 18.75 -8.39 -4.07
CA ALA A 73 20.07 -8.41 -4.69
C ALA A 73 20.58 -9.83 -4.93
N ALA A 74 20.08 -10.84 -4.19
CA ALA A 74 20.30 -12.24 -4.54
C ALA A 74 19.69 -12.58 -5.92
N GLY A 75 18.74 -11.77 -6.42
CA GLY A 75 18.26 -11.86 -7.79
C GLY A 75 19.35 -11.60 -8.85
N LEU A 76 20.47 -10.95 -8.51
CA LEU A 76 21.57 -10.69 -9.47
C LEU A 76 22.22 -11.96 -10.03
N VAL A 77 22.08 -13.11 -9.36
CA VAL A 77 22.58 -14.39 -9.90
C VAL A 77 21.58 -15.08 -10.81
N ASP A 78 20.34 -14.58 -10.90
CA ASP A 78 19.28 -15.11 -11.75
C ASP A 78 19.37 -14.51 -13.16
N PRO A 79 19.52 -15.32 -14.23
CA PRO A 79 19.46 -14.82 -15.60
C PRO A 79 18.17 -14.06 -15.94
N ALA A 80 17.05 -14.36 -15.29
CA ALA A 80 15.78 -13.63 -15.45
C ALA A 80 15.86 -12.20 -14.93
N TYR A 81 16.71 -11.92 -13.93
CA TYR A 81 16.97 -10.57 -13.45
C TYR A 81 17.56 -9.69 -14.55
N TRP A 82 18.59 -10.21 -15.22
CA TRP A 82 19.27 -9.50 -16.31
C TRP A 82 18.41 -9.38 -17.57
N ARG A 83 17.52 -10.35 -17.81
CA ARG A 83 16.53 -10.28 -18.89
C ARG A 83 15.34 -9.37 -18.58
N GLY A 84 15.17 -8.93 -17.33
CA GLY A 84 13.99 -8.16 -16.93
C GLY A 84 12.70 -8.97 -17.04
N THR A 85 12.76 -10.26 -16.71
CA THR A 85 11.64 -11.20 -16.75
C THR A 85 11.44 -11.89 -15.39
N LEU A 86 11.75 -11.21 -14.28
CA LEU A 86 11.54 -11.77 -12.95
C LEU A 86 10.06 -12.07 -12.72
N ARG A 87 9.82 -13.15 -11.98
CA ARG A 87 8.50 -13.47 -11.42
C ARG A 87 8.51 -13.20 -9.92
N PRO A 88 7.34 -12.88 -9.32
CA PRO A 88 7.28 -12.63 -7.89
C PRO A 88 7.79 -13.80 -7.06
N ARG A 89 7.37 -15.04 -7.38
CA ARG A 89 7.95 -16.23 -6.74
C ARG A 89 9.16 -16.76 -7.51
N PRO A 90 10.22 -17.20 -6.82
CA PRO A 90 10.42 -17.17 -5.36
C PRO A 90 11.02 -15.86 -4.83
N VAL A 91 11.31 -14.89 -5.70
CA VAL A 91 12.09 -13.67 -5.40
C VAL A 91 11.53 -12.86 -4.21
N LEU A 92 10.21 -12.81 -4.09
CA LEU A 92 9.45 -11.98 -3.17
C LEU A 92 8.72 -12.80 -2.09
N ASP A 93 8.94 -14.12 -2.02
CA ASP A 93 8.29 -15.00 -1.03
C ASP A 93 8.51 -14.49 0.40
N TRP A 94 9.70 -13.96 0.67
CA TRP A 94 10.02 -13.36 1.96
C TRP A 94 9.11 -12.18 2.30
N TYR A 95 8.78 -11.31 1.33
CA TYR A 95 7.93 -10.15 1.54
C TYR A 95 6.47 -10.58 1.63
N LEU A 96 6.02 -11.46 0.73
CA LEU A 96 4.66 -12.02 0.73
C LEU A 96 4.34 -12.69 2.07
N LYS A 97 5.30 -13.41 2.66
CA LYS A 97 5.16 -13.95 4.02
C LYS A 97 4.95 -12.86 5.07
N ARG A 98 5.64 -11.72 4.98
CA ARG A 98 5.48 -10.60 5.94
C ARG A 98 4.14 -9.89 5.77
N ILE A 99 3.59 -9.84 4.55
CA ILE A 99 2.20 -9.40 4.33
C ILE A 99 1.26 -10.38 5.03
N ASP A 100 1.42 -11.68 4.77
CA ASP A 100 0.55 -12.73 5.31
C ASP A 100 0.52 -12.74 6.85
N ASP A 101 1.70 -12.67 7.47
CA ASP A 101 1.83 -12.57 8.93
C ASP A 101 1.06 -11.34 9.48
N ALA A 102 1.15 -10.19 8.81
CA ALA A 102 0.49 -8.95 9.23
C ALA A 102 -1.02 -8.94 8.95
N VAL A 103 -1.46 -9.56 7.85
CA VAL A 103 -2.88 -9.78 7.54
C VAL A 103 -3.52 -10.68 8.59
N ARG A 104 -2.86 -11.76 8.99
CA ARG A 104 -3.33 -12.65 10.06
C ARG A 104 -3.49 -11.91 11.39
N GLU A 105 -2.50 -11.12 11.78
CA GLU A 105 -2.57 -10.29 12.99
C GLU A 105 -3.72 -9.27 12.91
N ALA A 106 -3.88 -8.57 11.78
CA ALA A 106 -4.95 -7.62 11.59
C ALA A 106 -6.35 -8.28 11.56
N ASN A 107 -6.44 -9.52 11.08
CA ASN A 107 -7.68 -10.29 11.09
C ASN A 107 -8.17 -10.58 12.51
N GLU A 108 -7.26 -10.87 13.45
CA GLU A 108 -7.59 -11.03 14.87
C GLU A 108 -8.21 -9.74 15.45
N LEU A 109 -7.80 -8.58 14.96
CA LEU A 109 -8.37 -7.27 15.33
C LEU A 109 -9.70 -6.95 14.63
N SER A 110 -9.93 -7.52 13.44
CA SER A 110 -11.06 -7.14 12.56
C SER A 110 -12.42 -7.65 13.04
N GLN A 111 -12.43 -8.73 13.83
CA GLN A 111 -13.64 -9.45 14.23
C GLN A 111 -14.56 -9.79 13.03
N GLY A 112 -13.97 -10.05 11.85
CA GLY A 112 -14.68 -10.43 10.62
C GLY A 112 -15.22 -9.27 9.77
N LYS A 113 -14.86 -8.01 10.06
CA LYS A 113 -15.34 -6.82 9.32
C LYS A 113 -14.53 -6.46 8.07
N GLY A 114 -13.61 -7.34 7.66
CA GLY A 114 -12.65 -7.12 6.58
C GLY A 114 -11.52 -6.15 6.96
N LEU A 115 -10.56 -6.01 6.06
CA LEU A 115 -9.30 -5.27 6.26
C LEU A 115 -9.12 -4.18 5.19
N SER A 116 -8.27 -3.21 5.52
CA SER A 116 -7.66 -2.31 4.53
C SER A 116 -6.19 -2.67 4.35
N LEU A 117 -5.71 -2.69 3.12
CA LEU A 117 -4.28 -2.66 2.81
C LEU A 117 -3.88 -1.22 2.48
N ILE A 118 -2.78 -0.75 3.05
CA ILE A 118 -2.15 0.53 2.75
C ILE A 118 -0.75 0.26 2.20
N GLY A 119 -0.59 0.29 0.89
CA GLY A 119 0.68 0.04 0.22
C GLY A 119 1.42 1.33 -0.15
N HIS A 120 2.64 1.51 0.34
CA HIS A 120 3.48 2.64 -0.05
C HIS A 120 4.49 2.24 -1.13
N SER A 121 4.60 3.04 -2.20
CA SER A 121 5.54 2.80 -3.30
C SER A 121 5.43 1.34 -3.78
N ALA A 122 6.50 0.55 -3.66
CA ALA A 122 6.48 -0.87 -4.03
C ALA A 122 5.45 -1.72 -3.28
N GLY A 123 5.15 -1.37 -2.03
CA GLY A 123 4.16 -2.08 -1.21
C GLY A 123 2.76 -2.13 -1.85
N GLY A 124 2.40 -1.14 -2.68
CA GLY A 124 1.09 -1.11 -3.35
C GLY A 124 0.95 -2.14 -4.48
N TRP A 125 1.97 -2.32 -5.32
CA TRP A 125 1.90 -3.38 -6.35
C TRP A 125 2.19 -4.76 -5.74
N LEU A 126 2.97 -4.84 -4.66
CA LEU A 126 3.15 -6.06 -3.87
C LEU A 126 1.83 -6.52 -3.23
N ALA A 127 0.98 -5.58 -2.80
CA ALA A 127 -0.37 -5.90 -2.32
C ALA A 127 -1.21 -6.60 -3.40
N ARG A 128 -1.08 -6.17 -4.66
CA ARG A 128 -1.79 -6.79 -5.79
C ARG A 128 -1.30 -8.21 -6.04
N VAL A 129 0.01 -8.45 -5.96
CA VAL A 129 0.58 -9.80 -6.03
C VAL A 129 0.04 -10.67 -4.90
N TYR A 130 0.05 -10.17 -3.66
CA TYR A 130 -0.48 -10.92 -2.51
C TYR A 130 -1.94 -11.31 -2.71
N MET A 131 -2.80 -10.36 -3.08
CA MET A 131 -4.22 -10.62 -3.31
C MET A 131 -4.46 -11.64 -4.43
N GLU A 132 -3.62 -11.66 -5.46
CA GLU A 132 -3.71 -12.64 -6.55
C GLU A 132 -3.28 -14.04 -6.09
N GLU A 133 -2.22 -14.14 -5.29
CA GLU A 133 -1.63 -15.44 -4.93
C GLU A 133 -2.19 -16.07 -3.65
N TYR A 134 -2.66 -15.25 -2.71
CA TYR A 134 -3.17 -15.68 -1.40
C TYR A 134 -4.68 -15.49 -1.26
N GLY A 135 -5.31 -14.76 -2.20
CA GLY A 135 -6.71 -14.38 -2.14
C GLY A 135 -6.94 -13.04 -1.44
N ASN A 136 -8.18 -12.54 -1.52
CA ASN A 136 -8.55 -11.21 -1.04
C ASN A 136 -9.93 -11.12 -0.39
N ALA A 137 -10.53 -12.24 -0.01
CA ALA A 137 -11.92 -12.30 0.47
C ALA A 137 -12.18 -11.45 1.73
N ASP A 138 -11.15 -11.25 2.54
CA ASP A 138 -11.11 -10.46 3.76
C ASP A 138 -10.60 -9.02 3.53
N ILE A 139 -10.22 -8.65 2.31
CA ILE A 139 -9.70 -7.31 1.97
C ILE A 139 -10.80 -6.50 1.29
N SER A 140 -11.17 -5.37 1.87
CA SER A 140 -12.22 -4.50 1.30
C SER A 140 -11.68 -3.19 0.71
N LEU A 141 -10.43 -2.85 0.99
CA LEU A 141 -9.79 -1.64 0.51
C LEU A 141 -8.31 -1.91 0.23
N LEU A 142 -7.83 -1.59 -0.97
CA LEU A 142 -6.43 -1.33 -1.23
C LEU A 142 -6.22 0.17 -1.46
N LEU A 143 -5.54 0.82 -0.52
CA LEU A 143 -5.11 2.21 -0.62
C LEU A 143 -3.62 2.23 -0.97
N THR A 144 -3.24 2.91 -2.05
CA THR A 144 -1.84 3.02 -2.48
C THR A 144 -1.32 4.44 -2.37
N LEU A 145 -0.10 4.60 -1.83
CA LEU A 145 0.59 5.87 -1.64
C LEU A 145 1.79 5.96 -2.59
N GLY A 146 1.68 6.76 -3.65
CA GLY A 146 2.77 6.97 -4.60
C GLY A 146 3.26 5.69 -5.31
N THR A 147 2.38 4.69 -5.47
CA THR A 147 2.72 3.40 -6.10
C THR A 147 2.81 3.51 -7.62
N PRO A 148 3.90 3.03 -8.25
CA PRO A 148 3.92 2.84 -9.70
C PRO A 148 3.03 1.64 -10.05
N HIS A 149 1.92 1.91 -10.74
CA HIS A 149 0.95 0.87 -11.13
C HIS A 149 1.20 0.28 -12.52
N LEU A 150 1.99 0.97 -13.35
CA LEU A 150 2.33 0.56 -14.70
C LEU A 150 3.84 0.34 -14.82
N PRO A 151 4.29 -0.65 -15.59
CA PRO A 151 5.71 -0.83 -15.87
C PRO A 151 6.25 0.32 -16.76
N PRO A 152 7.56 0.59 -16.71
CA PRO A 152 8.19 1.52 -17.65
C PRO A 152 8.15 0.96 -19.08
N PRO A 153 7.99 1.78 -20.14
CA PRO A 153 7.88 1.30 -21.52
C PRO A 153 9.03 0.40 -21.99
N ARG A 154 8.73 -0.68 -22.73
CA ARG A 154 9.77 -1.58 -23.29
C ARG A 154 10.58 -0.86 -24.36
N GLY A 155 11.90 -1.07 -24.35
CA GLY A 155 12.80 -0.65 -25.43
C GLY A 155 13.08 0.86 -25.52
N LEU A 156 12.60 1.66 -24.55
CA LEU A 156 12.90 3.08 -24.51
C LEU A 156 14.36 3.30 -24.07
N SER A 157 15.16 3.90 -24.94
CA SER A 157 16.59 4.15 -24.68
C SER A 157 16.78 4.96 -23.39
N GLY A 158 17.71 4.52 -22.54
CA GLY A 158 18.00 5.16 -21.26
C GLY A 158 17.05 4.81 -20.11
N VAL A 159 15.98 4.04 -20.35
CA VAL A 159 15.05 3.60 -19.31
C VAL A 159 15.37 2.17 -18.87
N ILE A 160 15.70 2.02 -17.59
CA ILE A 160 15.94 0.71 -16.97
C ILE A 160 14.77 0.39 -16.04
N ASP A 161 14.15 -0.76 -16.25
CA ASP A 161 13.14 -1.28 -15.34
C ASP A 161 13.78 -1.70 -14.00
N GLN A 162 13.56 -0.87 -12.97
CA GLN A 162 14.03 -1.11 -11.60
C GLN A 162 13.35 -2.32 -10.96
N THR A 163 12.15 -2.68 -11.43
CA THR A 163 11.40 -3.85 -10.97
C THR A 163 11.78 -5.12 -11.72
N ARG A 164 12.64 -5.01 -12.74
CA ARG A 164 13.22 -6.13 -13.50
C ARG A 164 12.16 -7.12 -14.03
N GLY A 165 11.04 -6.60 -14.52
CA GLY A 165 9.93 -7.38 -15.07
C GLY A 165 8.76 -7.60 -14.12
N LEU A 166 8.91 -7.31 -12.82
CA LEU A 166 7.85 -7.57 -11.85
C LEU A 166 6.59 -6.74 -12.11
N LEU A 167 6.71 -5.46 -12.49
CA LEU A 167 5.52 -4.67 -12.83
C LEU A 167 4.82 -5.15 -14.10
N TYR A 168 5.55 -5.69 -15.07
CA TYR A 168 4.95 -6.36 -16.22
C TYR A 168 4.15 -7.59 -15.78
N TYR A 169 4.71 -8.41 -14.89
CA TYR A 169 3.98 -9.53 -14.32
C TYR A 169 2.69 -9.08 -13.64
N VAL A 170 2.73 -8.02 -12.82
CA VAL A 170 1.54 -7.49 -12.13
C VAL A 170 0.49 -6.97 -13.12
N GLU A 171 0.91 -6.28 -14.18
CA GLU A 171 0.00 -5.79 -15.21
C GLU A 171 -0.68 -6.93 -15.98
N GLU A 172 0.07 -7.97 -16.31
CA GLU A 172 -0.39 -9.10 -17.13
C GLU A 172 -1.18 -10.15 -16.34
N ASN A 173 -0.89 -10.35 -15.05
CA ASN A 173 -1.37 -11.50 -14.27
C ASN A 173 -2.24 -11.14 -13.07
N CYS A 174 -2.15 -9.93 -12.50
CA CYS A 174 -2.96 -9.56 -11.35
C CYS A 174 -4.27 -8.89 -11.80
N ALA A 175 -5.34 -9.09 -11.02
CA ALA A 175 -6.59 -8.36 -11.20
C ALA A 175 -6.37 -6.84 -11.41
N LYS A 176 -7.17 -6.27 -12.31
CA LYS A 176 -7.13 -4.82 -12.60
C LYS A 176 -7.51 -4.05 -11.34
N ALA A 177 -6.87 -2.91 -11.13
CA ALA A 177 -7.18 -2.00 -10.03
C ALA A 177 -8.50 -1.24 -10.31
N VAL A 178 -9.62 -1.96 -10.26
CA VAL A 178 -10.98 -1.44 -10.48
C VAL A 178 -11.80 -1.53 -9.21
N TYR A 179 -12.70 -0.57 -9.00
CA TYR A 179 -13.64 -0.63 -7.89
C TYR A 179 -14.69 -1.71 -8.14
N THR A 180 -14.88 -2.57 -7.14
CA THR A 180 -16.05 -3.45 -7.04
C THR A 180 -16.82 -3.12 -5.75
N PRO A 181 -18.07 -3.61 -5.58
CA PRO A 181 -18.79 -3.47 -4.32
C PRO A 181 -18.02 -4.08 -3.12
N GLU A 182 -17.25 -5.14 -3.35
CA GLU A 182 -16.49 -5.88 -2.35
C GLU A 182 -15.11 -5.26 -2.08
N LEU A 183 -14.44 -4.74 -3.11
CA LEU A 183 -13.06 -4.23 -3.04
C LEU A 183 -12.92 -2.84 -3.66
N ARG A 184 -12.48 -1.88 -2.84
CA ARG A 184 -12.18 -0.51 -3.26
C ARG A 184 -10.69 -0.34 -3.56
N TYR A 185 -10.37 0.39 -4.63
CA TYR A 185 -8.99 0.75 -5.00
C TYR A 185 -8.78 2.26 -4.95
N VAL A 186 -8.09 2.76 -3.92
CA VAL A 186 -7.82 4.20 -3.76
C VAL A 186 -6.34 4.47 -4.05
N CYS A 187 -6.04 5.32 -5.03
CA CYS A 187 -4.67 5.78 -5.26
C CYS A 187 -4.51 7.24 -4.79
N ILE A 188 -3.52 7.48 -3.93
CA ILE A 188 -3.09 8.81 -3.52
C ILE A 188 -1.72 9.06 -4.14
N ALA A 189 -1.69 9.96 -5.12
CA ALA A 189 -0.47 10.45 -5.75
C ALA A 189 -0.39 11.97 -5.59
N GLY A 190 0.83 12.51 -5.53
CA GLY A 190 1.06 13.96 -5.54
C GLY A 190 0.57 14.60 -6.85
N ARG A 191 0.28 15.90 -6.79
CA ARG A 191 0.06 16.71 -7.99
C ARG A 191 1.38 17.08 -8.65
#